data_AF-A0AAU5WYF7-F1
#
_entry.id   AF-A0AAU5WYF7-F1
#
_cell.length_a   1.000
_cell.length_b   1.000
_cell.length_c   1.000
_cell.angle_alpha   90.00
_cell.angle_beta   90.00
_cell.angle_gamma   90.00
#
_symmetry.space_group_name_H-M   'P 1'
#
loop_
_entity.id
_entity.type
_entity.pdbx_description
1 polymer ?
#
loop_
_entity_poly.entity_id
_entity_poly.type
_entity_poly.pdbx_seq_one_letter_code
_entity_poly.pdbx_strand_id
1 'polypeptide(L)'
;MLHAFVYNDTAILVRHWFEVSLKDSHLEHGVRLELRLREPQPLRGSESAAQRIVIDRPVWRADLFDRIDGTPGAFEAAHFHPRFDGVEPCERNWADVIKSTPWDWLHEQLSDIGAVAERAGMPPADVAADVEQVRADAPEIVAVAQSRAATHCDSARRCYAWTQDAAPLVHLMLSELRRPDLLDRERAAPWLETRPQETTAS
;
A
#
# COMPACT_ATOMS: atom_id res chain seq x y z
N MET A 1 -9.27 -2.63 -5.05
CA MET A 1 -8.77 -2.60 -6.43
C MET A 1 -7.31 -2.20 -6.41
N LEU A 2 -6.46 -3.12 -6.81
CA LEU A 2 -5.01 -2.95 -6.89
C LEU A 2 -4.62 -2.50 -8.30
N HIS A 3 -3.84 -1.44 -8.40
CA HIS A 3 -3.11 -1.06 -9.60
C HIS A 3 -1.64 -1.44 -9.45
N ALA A 4 -1.01 -1.85 -10.55
CA ALA A 4 0.40 -2.21 -10.56
C ALA A 4 1.09 -1.61 -11.80
N PHE A 5 2.16 -0.87 -11.57
CA PHE A 5 3.12 -0.47 -12.60
C PHE A 5 4.29 -1.45 -12.51
N VAL A 6 4.53 -2.21 -13.57
CA VAL A 6 5.49 -3.32 -13.55
C VAL A 6 6.60 -3.04 -14.56
N TYR A 7 7.82 -2.98 -14.05
CA TYR A 7 9.04 -2.68 -14.81
C TYR A 7 9.89 -3.94 -14.95
N ASN A 8 11.18 -3.83 -15.26
CA ASN A 8 12.03 -5.02 -15.50
C ASN A 8 12.30 -5.80 -14.22
N ASP A 9 12.72 -5.11 -13.17
CA ASP A 9 13.16 -5.71 -11.90
C ASP A 9 12.31 -5.25 -10.72
N THR A 10 11.49 -4.21 -10.91
CA THR A 10 10.67 -3.59 -9.87
C THR A 10 9.19 -3.50 -10.25
N ALA A 11 8.36 -3.24 -9.25
CA ALA A 11 6.98 -2.83 -9.45
C ALA A 11 6.53 -1.84 -8.38
N ILE A 12 5.65 -0.93 -8.77
CA ILE A 12 4.93 -0.03 -7.87
C ILE A 12 3.49 -0.51 -7.75
N LEU A 13 3.08 -0.85 -6.54
CA LEU A 13 1.71 -1.25 -6.23
C LEU A 13 0.96 -0.07 -5.61
N VAL A 14 -0.25 0.20 -6.09
CA VAL A 14 -1.11 1.28 -5.58
C VAL A 14 -2.49 0.73 -5.28
N ARG A 15 -2.95 0.85 -4.04
CA ARG A 15 -4.31 0.45 -3.65
C ARG A 15 -4.91 1.36 -2.60
N HIS A 16 -6.24 1.41 -2.55
CA HIS A 16 -6.89 1.92 -1.35
C HIS A 16 -6.71 0.92 -0.21
N TRP A 17 -6.62 1.43 1.01
CA TRP A 17 -6.43 0.65 2.21
C TRP A 17 -7.36 1.12 3.33
N PHE A 18 -7.76 0.18 4.18
CA PHE A 18 -8.54 0.41 5.38
C PHE A 18 -7.81 -0.31 6.52
N GLU A 19 -7.36 0.45 7.50
CA GLU A 19 -6.56 -0.04 8.63
C GLU A 19 -7.39 0.07 9.91
N VAL A 20 -7.31 -0.96 10.74
CA VAL A 20 -7.88 -0.96 12.09
C VAL A 20 -6.74 -1.06 13.08
N SER A 21 -6.52 0.00 13.86
CA SER A 21 -5.48 -0.02 14.88
C SER A 21 -5.78 -1.07 15.95
N LEU A 22 -4.89 -2.06 16.10
CA LEU A 22 -5.07 -3.16 17.05
C LEU A 22 -5.08 -2.69 18.52
N LYS A 23 -4.49 -1.53 18.81
CA LYS A 23 -4.29 -1.03 20.18
C LYS A 23 -5.49 -0.25 20.71
N ASP A 24 -6.04 0.63 19.89
CA ASP A 24 -7.08 1.60 20.29
C ASP A 24 -8.32 1.58 19.38
N SER A 25 -8.36 0.70 18.39
CA SER A 25 -9.50 0.49 17.47
C SER A 25 -9.84 1.69 16.59
N HIS A 26 -8.95 2.68 16.48
CA HIS A 26 -9.11 3.76 15.52
C HIS A 26 -9.02 3.23 14.08
N LEU A 27 -9.81 3.86 13.22
CA LEU A 27 -9.92 3.50 11.81
C LEU A 27 -9.17 4.51 10.97
N GLU A 28 -8.29 4.02 10.12
CA GLU A 28 -7.54 4.82 9.15
C GLU A 28 -7.90 4.33 7.74
N HIS A 29 -7.86 5.23 6.76
CA HIS A 29 -8.07 4.86 5.37
C HIS A 29 -7.32 5.78 4.43
N GLY A 30 -7.06 5.33 3.22
CA GLY A 30 -6.39 6.14 2.22
C GLY A 30 -5.64 5.28 1.22
N VAL A 31 -4.55 5.80 0.65
CA VAL A 31 -3.78 5.07 -0.36
C VAL A 31 -2.53 4.47 0.24
N ARG A 32 -2.33 3.18 -0.03
CA ARG A 32 -1.09 2.44 0.23
C ARG A 32 -0.32 2.30 -1.07
N LEU A 33 0.95 2.68 -1.03
CA LEU A 33 1.90 2.53 -2.12
C LEU A 33 3.05 1.64 -1.70
N GLU A 34 3.47 0.71 -2.55
CA GLU A 34 4.60 -0.17 -2.26
C GLU A 34 5.56 -0.23 -3.45
N LEU A 35 6.85 -0.07 -3.20
CA LEU A 35 7.91 -0.47 -4.12
C LEU A 35 8.32 -1.90 -3.77
N ARG A 36 8.27 -2.78 -4.76
CA ARG A 36 8.64 -4.19 -4.60
C ARG A 36 9.59 -4.62 -5.71
N LEU A 37 10.43 -5.61 -5.43
CA LEU A 37 11.22 -6.29 -6.46
C LEU A 37 10.38 -7.40 -7.11
N ARG A 38 10.65 -7.63 -8.39
CA ARG A 38 10.15 -8.76 -9.15
C ARG A 38 11.05 -9.96 -8.94
N GLU A 39 10.45 -11.13 -8.89
CA GLU A 39 11.24 -12.36 -8.91
C GLU A 39 11.47 -12.81 -10.35
N PRO A 40 12.72 -13.08 -10.76
CA PRO A 40 13.00 -13.75 -12.02
C PRO A 40 12.24 -15.08 -12.10
N GLN A 41 11.54 -15.31 -13.21
CA GLN A 41 10.79 -16.54 -13.43
C GLN A 41 11.44 -17.36 -14.55
N PRO A 42 11.50 -18.69 -14.44
CA PRO A 42 11.93 -19.53 -15.55
C PRO A 42 10.97 -19.37 -16.73
N LEU A 43 11.52 -19.35 -17.95
CA LEU A 43 10.70 -19.39 -19.16
C LEU A 43 9.83 -20.65 -19.15
N ARG A 44 8.57 -20.48 -19.53
CA ARG A 44 7.61 -21.59 -19.65
C ARG A 44 6.97 -21.61 -21.02
N GLY A 45 6.75 -22.82 -21.53
CA GLY A 45 6.08 -23.04 -22.80
C GLY A 45 6.89 -22.59 -24.02
N SER A 46 6.19 -22.25 -25.10
CA SER A 46 6.77 -21.76 -26.34
C SER A 46 7.03 -20.25 -26.30
N GLU A 47 7.56 -19.69 -27.39
CA GLU A 47 7.82 -18.26 -27.56
C GLU A 47 6.58 -17.37 -27.41
N SER A 48 5.37 -17.94 -27.60
CA SER A 48 4.09 -17.24 -27.47
C SER A 48 3.37 -17.52 -26.15
N ALA A 49 3.97 -18.33 -25.27
CA ALA A 49 3.33 -18.68 -24.00
C ALA A 49 3.30 -17.46 -23.06
N ALA A 50 2.17 -17.27 -22.37
CA ALA A 50 2.08 -16.27 -21.30
C ALA A 50 3.07 -16.62 -20.19
N GLN A 51 3.95 -15.69 -19.82
CA GLN A 51 4.94 -15.90 -18.76
C GLN A 51 4.36 -15.61 -17.38
N ARG A 52 4.96 -16.18 -16.34
CA ARG A 52 4.60 -15.84 -14.95
C ARG A 52 5.28 -14.53 -14.58
N ILE A 53 4.57 -13.67 -13.86
CA ILE A 53 5.11 -12.45 -13.25
C ILE A 53 4.85 -12.57 -11.75
N VAL A 54 5.89 -12.39 -10.95
CA VAL A 54 5.81 -12.43 -9.49
C VAL A 54 6.38 -11.12 -8.96
N ILE A 55 5.57 -10.42 -8.16
CA ILE A 55 5.93 -9.21 -7.44
C ILE A 55 5.86 -9.58 -5.96
N ASP A 56 7.01 -9.66 -5.30
CA ASP A 56 7.06 -10.23 -3.96
C ASP A 56 7.81 -9.34 -2.98
N ARG A 57 9.15 -9.36 -3.03
CA ARG A 57 10.04 -8.76 -2.03
C ARG A 57 9.77 -7.25 -1.83
N PRO A 58 9.26 -6.82 -0.66
CA PRO A 58 8.99 -5.42 -0.40
C PRO A 58 10.28 -4.64 -0.11
N VAL A 59 10.37 -3.43 -0.66
CA VAL A 59 11.51 -2.53 -0.46
C VAL A 59 11.10 -1.35 0.42
N TRP A 60 9.96 -0.73 0.08
CA TRP A 60 9.49 0.50 0.70
C TRP A 60 7.98 0.59 0.61
N ARG A 61 7.35 1.23 1.61
CA ARG A 61 5.90 1.46 1.63
C ARG A 61 5.57 2.86 2.12
N ALA A 62 4.61 3.51 1.48
CA ALA A 62 3.95 4.71 1.99
C ALA A 62 2.48 4.44 2.22
N ASP A 63 1.98 4.91 3.35
CA ASP A 63 0.60 4.81 3.77
C ASP A 63 0.08 6.24 3.96
N LEU A 64 -0.51 6.81 2.91
CA LEU A 64 -1.02 8.18 2.88
C LEU A 64 -2.48 8.17 3.35
N PHE A 65 -2.65 8.07 4.66
CA PHE A 65 -3.95 7.84 5.31
C PHE A 65 -4.48 9.05 6.07
N ASP A 66 -5.79 9.20 6.04
CA ASP A 66 -6.57 9.96 7.01
C ASP A 66 -7.05 9.05 8.13
N ARG A 67 -7.40 9.68 9.26
CA ARG A 67 -8.27 9.06 10.26
C ARG A 67 -9.72 9.27 9.85
N ILE A 68 -10.56 8.24 10.01
CA ILE A 68 -11.98 8.35 9.64
C ILE A 68 -12.74 9.32 10.55
N ASP A 69 -12.31 9.42 11.82
CA ASP A 69 -12.85 10.35 12.81
C ASP A 69 -12.16 11.74 12.78
N GLY A 70 -11.21 11.94 11.86
CA GLY A 70 -10.40 13.15 11.73
C GLY A 70 -10.90 14.12 10.66
N THR A 71 -10.06 15.10 10.33
CA THR A 71 -10.35 16.05 9.24
C THR A 71 -10.03 15.40 7.88
N PRO A 72 -11.00 15.28 6.95
CA PRO A 72 -10.73 14.69 5.64
C PRO A 72 -9.66 15.47 4.87
N GLY A 73 -8.66 14.76 4.35
CA GLY A 73 -7.53 15.31 3.61
C GLY A 73 -6.44 15.94 4.50
N ALA A 74 -6.47 15.73 5.81
CA ALA A 74 -5.44 16.24 6.73
C ALA A 74 -4.24 15.29 6.89
N PHE A 75 -4.35 14.06 6.39
CA PHE A 75 -3.32 13.02 6.38
C PHE A 75 -2.77 12.73 7.80
N GLU A 76 -3.63 12.81 8.80
CA GLU A 76 -3.24 12.71 10.22
C GLU A 76 -2.56 11.37 10.57
N ALA A 77 -2.92 10.31 9.84
CA ALA A 77 -2.39 8.96 9.96
C ALA A 77 -1.32 8.63 8.89
N ALA A 78 -0.90 9.60 8.07
CA ALA A 78 0.05 9.34 6.99
C ALA A 78 1.47 9.08 7.50
N HIS A 79 2.06 7.98 7.04
CA HIS A 79 3.37 7.50 7.44
C HIS A 79 4.02 6.68 6.32
N PHE A 80 5.26 6.24 6.55
CA PHE A 80 5.97 5.37 5.62
C PHE A 80 6.86 4.37 6.36
N HIS A 81 7.30 3.35 5.63
CA HIS A 81 8.19 2.31 6.07
C HIS A 81 9.41 2.29 5.14
N PRO A 82 10.55 2.86 5.57
CA PRO A 82 11.73 2.97 4.73
C PRO A 82 12.42 1.64 4.42
N ARG A 83 12.08 0.57 5.14
CA ARG A 83 12.67 -0.77 4.97
C ARG A 83 11.74 -1.86 5.51
N PHE A 84 12.05 -3.10 5.16
CA PHE A 84 11.38 -4.31 5.61
C PHE A 84 12.39 -5.30 6.20
N ASP A 85 11.94 -6.14 7.14
CA ASP A 85 12.61 -7.35 7.60
C ASP A 85 11.83 -8.56 7.08
N GLY A 86 12.34 -9.21 6.04
CA GLY A 86 11.56 -10.17 5.26
C GLY A 86 10.34 -9.50 4.62
N VAL A 87 9.14 -9.94 5.03
CA VAL A 87 7.86 -9.38 4.57
C VAL A 87 7.27 -8.36 5.55
N GLU A 88 7.88 -8.20 6.72
CA GLU A 88 7.38 -7.33 7.78
C GLU A 88 7.96 -5.92 7.65
N PRO A 89 7.13 -4.87 7.66
CA PRO A 89 7.61 -3.50 7.63
C PRO A 89 8.31 -3.14 8.94
N CYS A 90 9.28 -2.23 8.89
CA CYS A 90 9.78 -1.60 10.11
C CYS A 90 8.71 -0.72 10.79
N GLU A 91 9.02 -0.08 11.92
CA GLU A 91 8.09 0.82 12.60
C GLU A 91 7.62 1.98 11.69
N ARG A 92 6.45 2.56 12.01
CA ARG A 92 5.89 3.71 11.28
C ARG A 92 6.83 4.91 11.38
N ASN A 93 7.24 5.46 10.25
CA ASN A 93 8.01 6.70 10.18
C ASN A 93 7.09 7.85 9.79
N TRP A 94 7.18 8.96 10.53
CA TRP A 94 6.34 10.13 10.38
C TRP A 94 7.17 11.31 9.91
N ALA A 95 6.61 12.14 9.02
CA ALA A 95 7.24 13.39 8.63
C ALA A 95 6.16 14.43 8.32
N ASP A 96 6.37 15.67 8.76
CA ASP A 96 5.41 16.76 8.58
C ASP A 96 5.12 17.02 7.10
N VAL A 97 6.14 16.88 6.23
CA VAL A 97 6.01 17.04 4.77
C VAL A 97 5.00 16.07 4.15
N ILE A 98 4.87 14.87 4.69
CA ILE A 98 3.90 13.87 4.22
C ILE A 98 2.48 14.35 4.52
N LYS A 99 2.29 15.08 5.62
CA LYS A 99 0.98 15.61 6.00
C LYS A 99 0.62 16.87 5.22
N SER A 100 1.59 17.77 5.04
CA SER A 100 1.36 19.06 4.37
C SER A 100 1.27 18.94 2.86
N THR A 101 2.11 18.10 2.25
CA THR A 101 2.28 17.99 0.80
C THR A 101 2.51 16.53 0.39
N PRO A 102 1.56 15.61 0.71
CA PRO A 102 1.73 14.17 0.51
C PRO A 102 2.05 13.78 -0.92
N TRP A 103 1.44 14.48 -1.89
CA TRP A 103 1.56 14.14 -3.31
C TRP A 103 2.89 14.59 -3.89
N ASP A 104 3.37 15.78 -3.51
CA ASP A 104 4.69 16.27 -3.90
C ASP A 104 5.78 15.39 -3.25
N TRP A 105 5.61 15.06 -1.97
CA TRP A 105 6.52 14.13 -1.27
C TRP A 105 6.56 12.76 -1.94
N LEU A 106 5.39 12.21 -2.33
CA LEU A 106 5.32 10.92 -3.02
C LEU A 106 6.01 11.00 -4.38
N HIS A 107 5.77 12.07 -5.14
CA HIS A 107 6.43 12.31 -6.42
C HIS A 107 7.96 12.34 -6.26
N GLU A 108 8.48 13.02 -5.23
CA GLU A 108 9.92 13.04 -4.93
C GLU A 108 10.47 11.64 -4.64
N GLN A 109 9.75 10.80 -3.89
CA GLN A 109 10.20 9.41 -3.66
C GLN A 109 10.27 8.60 -4.96
N LEU A 110 9.27 8.74 -5.83
CA LEU A 110 9.22 8.03 -7.11
C LEU A 110 10.22 8.57 -8.14
N SER A 111 10.62 9.83 -8.01
CA SER A 111 11.62 10.45 -8.89
C SER A 111 13.03 9.90 -8.68
N ASP A 112 13.28 9.25 -7.54
CA ASP A 112 14.56 8.62 -7.21
C ASP A 112 14.37 7.34 -6.38
N ILE A 113 13.84 6.30 -7.03
CA ILE A 113 13.71 4.98 -6.39
C ILE A 113 15.07 4.33 -6.06
N GLY A 114 16.17 4.80 -6.67
CA GLY A 114 17.52 4.38 -6.33
C GLY A 114 17.87 4.81 -4.90
N ALA A 115 17.64 6.08 -4.57
CA ALA A 115 17.82 6.57 -3.21
C ALA A 115 16.83 5.93 -2.21
N VAL A 116 15.60 5.62 -2.64
CA VAL A 116 14.64 4.84 -1.82
C VAL A 116 15.20 3.46 -1.49
N ALA A 117 15.70 2.73 -2.49
CA ALA A 117 16.27 1.40 -2.32
C ALA A 117 17.54 1.43 -1.44
N GLU A 118 18.40 2.43 -1.62
CA GLU A 118 19.59 2.62 -0.78
C GLU A 118 19.21 2.81 0.69
N ARG A 119 18.20 3.65 1.00
CA ARG A 119 17.68 3.83 2.36
C ARG A 119 17.07 2.55 2.94
N ALA A 120 16.52 1.70 2.08
CA ALA A 120 16.03 0.37 2.46
C ALA A 120 17.16 -0.65 2.71
N GLY A 121 18.42 -0.29 2.44
CA GLY A 121 19.57 -1.19 2.54
C GLY A 121 19.67 -2.16 1.36
N MET A 122 19.00 -1.88 0.24
CA MET A 122 19.05 -2.71 -0.96
C MET A 122 20.23 -2.33 -1.85
N PRO A 123 20.84 -3.30 -2.56
CA PRO A 123 21.83 -3.00 -3.58
C PRO A 123 21.25 -2.08 -4.67
N PRO A 124 21.94 -0.98 -5.05
CA PRO A 124 21.44 -0.08 -6.11
C PRO A 124 21.20 -0.80 -7.45
N ALA A 125 21.96 -1.87 -7.72
CA ALA A 125 21.81 -2.69 -8.92
C ALA A 125 20.43 -3.36 -9.03
N ASP A 126 19.74 -3.61 -7.91
CA ASP A 126 18.44 -4.30 -7.90
C ASP A 126 17.30 -3.42 -8.47
N VAL A 127 17.50 -2.10 -8.56
CA VAL A 127 16.51 -1.15 -9.09
C VAL A 127 17.03 -0.31 -10.25
N ALA A 128 18.34 -0.35 -10.52
CA ALA A 128 19.02 0.56 -11.44
C ALA A 128 18.42 0.59 -12.85
N ALA A 129 17.95 -0.55 -13.35
CA ALA A 129 17.36 -0.66 -14.69
C ALA A 129 16.05 0.11 -14.85
N ASP A 130 15.34 0.37 -13.74
CA ASP A 130 13.99 0.91 -13.75
C ASP A 130 13.90 2.36 -13.29
N VAL A 131 14.97 2.94 -12.70
CA VAL A 131 14.99 4.29 -12.12
C VAL A 131 14.43 5.36 -13.07
N GLU A 132 14.92 5.40 -14.32
CA GLU A 132 14.52 6.43 -15.27
C GLU A 132 13.07 6.29 -15.72
N GLN A 133 12.59 5.06 -15.91
CA GLN A 133 11.21 4.85 -16.33
C GLN A 133 10.24 5.13 -15.18
N VAL A 134 10.56 4.73 -13.94
CA VAL A 134 9.72 5.05 -12.78
C VAL A 134 9.66 6.55 -12.55
N ARG A 135 10.79 7.27 -12.74
CA ARG A 135 10.80 8.74 -12.69
C ARG A 135 9.89 9.34 -13.75
N ALA A 136 9.93 8.84 -14.98
CA ALA A 136 9.09 9.32 -16.06
C ALA A 136 7.59 9.09 -15.78
N ASP A 137 7.25 7.96 -15.17
CA ASP A 137 5.87 7.57 -14.86
C ASP A 137 5.37 8.14 -13.51
N ALA A 138 6.25 8.75 -12.71
CA ALA A 138 5.91 9.26 -11.38
C ALA A 138 4.65 10.14 -11.35
N PRO A 139 4.41 11.07 -12.30
CA PRO A 139 3.16 11.83 -12.36
C PRO A 139 1.91 10.95 -12.53
N GLU A 140 1.98 9.90 -13.35
CA GLU A 140 0.87 8.98 -13.56
C GLU A 140 0.60 8.12 -12.32
N ILE A 141 1.65 7.59 -11.70
CA ILE A 141 1.56 6.81 -10.45
C ILE A 141 0.92 7.66 -9.35
N VAL A 142 1.34 8.94 -9.21
CA VAL A 142 0.76 9.87 -8.23
C VAL A 142 -0.71 10.16 -8.54
N ALA A 143 -1.08 10.35 -9.81
CA ALA A 143 -2.48 10.54 -10.18
C ALA A 143 -3.35 9.33 -9.85
N VAL A 144 -2.84 8.11 -10.07
CA VAL A 144 -3.51 6.87 -9.66
C VAL A 144 -3.64 6.82 -8.13
N ALA A 145 -2.60 7.20 -7.39
CA ALA A 145 -2.63 7.24 -5.94
C ALA A 145 -3.68 8.24 -5.40
N GLN A 146 -3.73 9.44 -5.99
CA GLN A 146 -4.74 10.46 -5.68
C GLN A 146 -6.15 9.93 -5.92
N SER A 147 -6.40 9.20 -7.01
CA SER A 147 -7.71 8.59 -7.28
C SER A 147 -8.17 7.55 -6.23
N ARG A 148 -7.26 7.14 -5.34
CA ARG A 148 -7.48 6.19 -4.23
C ARG A 148 -7.31 6.84 -2.86
N ALA A 149 -7.17 8.16 -2.79
CA ALA A 149 -7.06 8.90 -1.54
C ALA A 149 -8.32 8.76 -0.67
N ALA A 150 -8.13 8.98 0.62
CA ALA A 150 -9.17 8.96 1.65
C ALA A 150 -10.37 9.86 1.32
N THR A 151 -10.10 11.05 0.77
CA THR A 151 -11.10 12.05 0.35
C THR A 151 -12.07 11.55 -0.72
N HIS A 152 -11.74 10.46 -1.43
CA HIS A 152 -12.62 9.82 -2.40
C HIS A 152 -13.36 8.60 -1.84
N CYS A 153 -13.09 8.19 -0.59
CA CYS A 153 -13.86 7.19 0.14
C CYS A 153 -14.80 7.81 1.18
N ASP A 154 -15.97 8.27 0.73
CA ASP A 154 -16.98 8.93 1.56
C ASP A 154 -17.78 7.99 2.50
N SER A 155 -17.81 6.68 2.23
CA SER A 155 -18.71 5.74 2.91
C SER A 155 -18.07 4.39 3.19
N ALA A 156 -18.55 3.71 4.23
CA ALA A 156 -18.09 2.37 4.61
C ALA A 156 -18.16 1.38 3.42
N ARG A 157 -19.29 1.39 2.69
CA ARG A 157 -19.50 0.52 1.52
C ARG A 157 -18.51 0.81 0.40
N ARG A 158 -18.19 2.08 0.15
CA ARG A 158 -17.21 2.47 -0.88
C ARG A 158 -15.81 2.02 -0.49
N CYS A 159 -15.40 2.23 0.77
CA CYS A 159 -14.10 1.77 1.25
C CYS A 159 -14.00 0.26 1.12
N TYR A 160 -15.02 -0.47 1.58
CA TYR A 160 -15.08 -1.93 1.43
C TYR A 160 -14.95 -2.38 -0.02
N ALA A 161 -15.70 -1.78 -0.96
CA ALA A 161 -15.60 -2.08 -2.38
C ALA A 161 -14.17 -1.85 -2.93
N TRP A 162 -13.45 -0.88 -2.39
CA TRP A 162 -12.08 -0.59 -2.79
C TRP A 162 -11.02 -1.45 -2.11
N THR A 163 -11.35 -2.08 -0.99
CA THR A 163 -10.44 -2.96 -0.24
C THR A 163 -10.81 -4.43 -0.31
N GLN A 164 -11.66 -4.87 -1.25
CA GLN A 164 -12.07 -6.28 -1.33
C GLN A 164 -10.87 -7.24 -1.49
N ASP A 165 -9.84 -6.85 -2.24
CA ASP A 165 -8.61 -7.63 -2.41
C ASP A 165 -7.79 -7.75 -1.12
N ALA A 166 -8.00 -6.85 -0.16
CA ALA A 166 -7.33 -6.82 1.14
C ALA A 166 -8.27 -7.17 2.30
N ALA A 167 -9.52 -7.57 2.04
CA ALA A 167 -10.51 -7.86 3.08
C ALA A 167 -10.04 -8.93 4.09
N PRO A 168 -9.33 -10.01 3.71
CA PRO A 168 -8.77 -10.95 4.68
C PRO A 168 -7.84 -10.30 5.71
N LEU A 169 -7.06 -9.29 5.31
CA LEU A 169 -6.15 -8.58 6.22
C LEU A 169 -6.93 -7.67 7.17
N VAL A 170 -8.01 -7.02 6.71
CA VAL A 170 -8.91 -6.27 7.60
C VAL A 170 -9.60 -7.19 8.60
N HIS A 171 -10.06 -8.37 8.17
CA HIS A 171 -10.65 -9.36 9.08
C HIS A 171 -9.67 -9.84 10.15
N LEU A 172 -8.40 -10.04 9.77
CA LEU A 172 -7.34 -10.37 10.73
C LEU A 172 -7.16 -9.24 11.75
N MET A 173 -7.12 -7.98 11.31
CA MET A 173 -7.04 -6.86 12.26
C MET A 173 -8.22 -6.80 13.21
N LEU A 174 -9.43 -7.00 12.70
CA LEU A 174 -10.67 -7.00 13.49
C LEU A 174 -10.71 -8.14 14.52
N SER A 175 -10.15 -9.32 14.20
CA SER A 175 -10.09 -10.45 15.14
C SER A 175 -9.04 -10.30 16.23
N GLU A 176 -8.02 -9.47 16.01
CA GLU A 176 -6.90 -9.24 16.92
C GLU A 176 -7.01 -7.95 17.76
N LEU A 177 -8.15 -7.26 17.71
CA LEU A 177 -8.36 -6.02 18.46
C LEU A 177 -8.21 -6.22 19.97
N ARG A 178 -7.39 -5.38 20.61
CA ARG A 178 -7.25 -5.34 22.07
C ARG A 178 -8.41 -4.62 22.76
N ARG A 179 -9.07 -3.71 22.05
CA ARG A 179 -10.18 -2.86 22.54
C ARG A 179 -11.37 -2.89 21.58
N PRO A 180 -11.98 -4.06 21.33
CA PRO A 180 -13.10 -4.18 20.39
C PRO A 180 -14.34 -3.37 20.80
N ASP A 181 -14.41 -2.95 22.07
CA ASP A 181 -15.44 -2.06 22.61
C ASP A 181 -15.37 -0.62 22.06
N LEU A 182 -14.19 -0.19 21.58
CA LEU A 182 -13.98 1.14 21.01
C LEU A 182 -14.17 1.19 19.49
N LEU A 183 -14.41 0.05 18.85
CA LEU A 183 -14.55 -0.01 17.39
C LEU A 183 -15.81 0.72 16.93
N ASP A 184 -15.65 1.64 15.98
CA ASP A 184 -16.77 2.16 15.20
C ASP A 184 -17.32 1.04 14.30
N ARG A 185 -18.35 0.36 14.82
CA ARG A 185 -19.01 -0.75 14.16
C ARG A 185 -19.82 -0.34 12.93
N GLU A 186 -20.32 0.89 12.87
CA GLU A 186 -21.05 1.36 11.70
C GLU A 186 -20.11 1.49 10.52
N ARG A 187 -18.94 2.09 10.73
CA ARG A 187 -17.93 2.21 9.68
C ARG A 187 -17.31 0.86 9.30
N ALA A 188 -17.12 -0.04 10.26
CA ALA A 188 -16.57 -1.38 10.01
C ALA A 188 -17.62 -2.41 9.53
N ALA A 189 -18.91 -2.07 9.50
CA ALA A 189 -20.01 -3.00 9.24
C ALA A 189 -19.81 -3.88 7.98
N PRO A 190 -19.36 -3.35 6.82
CA PRO A 190 -19.20 -4.18 5.63
C PRO A 190 -18.22 -5.36 5.80
N TRP A 191 -17.18 -5.20 6.63
CA TRP A 191 -16.22 -6.26 6.95
C TRP A 191 -16.73 -7.19 8.06
N LEU A 192 -17.52 -6.68 9.00
CA LEU A 192 -18.13 -7.50 10.05
C LEU A 192 -19.24 -8.42 9.51
N GLU A 193 -19.96 -7.97 8.49
CA GLU A 193 -21.08 -8.70 7.87
C GLU A 193 -20.63 -9.72 6.83
N THR A 194 -19.41 -9.57 6.30
CA THR A 194 -18.87 -10.47 5.28
C THR A 194 -17.93 -11.49 5.91
N ARG A 195 -18.09 -12.76 5.52
CA ARG A 195 -17.22 -13.83 6.07
C ARG A 195 -15.82 -13.72 5.46
N PRO A 196 -14.76 -14.03 6.22
CA PRO A 196 -13.45 -14.27 5.62
C PRO A 196 -13.58 -15.36 4.56
N GLN A 197 -13.07 -15.10 3.36
CA GLN A 197 -12.82 -16.21 2.44
C GLN A 197 -11.76 -17.09 3.08
N GLU A 198 -12.02 -18.39 3.22
CA GLU A 198 -11.00 -19.34 3.67
C GLU A 198 -9.83 -19.28 2.69
N THR A 199 -8.73 -18.66 3.10
CA THR A 199 -7.47 -18.73 2.37
C THR A 199 -6.96 -20.16 2.49
N THR A 200 -7.26 -20.98 1.48
CA THR A 200 -6.52 -22.22 1.27
C THR A 200 -5.08 -21.83 0.94
N ALA A 201 -4.21 -21.86 1.94
CA ALA A 201 -2.77 -21.83 1.71
C ALA A 201 -2.44 -23.06 0.83
N SER A 202 -2.02 -22.80 -0.41
CA SER A 202 -1.39 -23.78 -1.29
C SER A 202 0.10 -23.54 -1.31
#